data_AF-A0A8T0TK14-F1
#
_entry.id   AF-A0A8T0TK14-F1
#
_cell.length_a   1.000
_cell.length_b   1.000
_cell.length_c   1.000
_cell.angle_alpha   90.00
_cell.angle_beta   90.00
_cell.angle_gamma   90.00
#
_symmetry.space_group_name_H-M   'P 1'
#
loop_
_entity.id
_entity.type
_entity.pdbx_description
1 polymer ?
#
loop_
_entity_poly.entity_id
_entity_poly.type
_entity_poly.pdbx_seq_one_letter_code
_entity_poly.pdbx_strand_id
1 'polypeptide(L)'
;MLNCLYRYKIYVEGNAWSVSEKYILACDSPVLFVTTLFQDILSRALVAGKHYWPINREHICKSIKFAVDWGNEHPAQARLIGEQGSRFVREEMSMDYVYDYMLHLLTEYAKLLWYKPTVPEKAVEICTESMACPARGLHRECMMGSMERHAAGFEPCTLPPPFTEEEAKEIADREAEVLRNVENMEG
;
A
#
# COMPACT_ATOMS: atom_id res chain seq x y z
N MET A 1 12.60 -7.39 -14.05
CA MET A 1 11.20 -7.48 -13.56
C MET A 1 10.27 -7.44 -14.78
N LEU A 2 9.80 -8.60 -15.27
CA LEU A 2 9.01 -8.68 -16.52
C LEU A 2 7.73 -7.82 -16.49
N ASN A 3 7.18 -7.59 -15.30
CA ASN A 3 5.93 -6.88 -15.12
C ASN A 3 5.98 -5.43 -15.58
N CYS A 4 7.11 -4.71 -15.53
CA CYS A 4 7.15 -3.29 -15.91
C CYS A 4 7.22 -3.03 -17.43
N LEU A 5 7.15 -4.07 -18.27
CA LEU A 5 7.23 -3.93 -19.72
C LEU A 5 5.92 -3.46 -20.37
N TYR A 6 4.78 -3.69 -19.71
CA TYR A 6 3.46 -3.31 -20.24
C TYR A 6 3.05 -1.92 -19.77
N ARG A 7 2.39 -1.15 -20.65
CA ARG A 7 1.97 0.23 -20.38
C ARG A 7 0.93 0.36 -19.26
N TYR A 8 -0.03 -0.57 -19.20
CA TYR A 8 -1.07 -0.57 -18.18
C TYR A 8 -0.89 -1.76 -17.23
N LYS A 9 -1.33 -1.59 -15.99
CA LYS A 9 -1.42 -2.64 -14.97
C LYS A 9 -2.83 -2.70 -14.45
N ILE A 10 -3.30 -3.88 -14.07
CA ILE A 10 -4.61 -4.02 -13.46
C ILE A 10 -4.40 -4.57 -12.06
N TYR A 11 -4.96 -3.88 -11.06
CA TYR A 11 -5.10 -4.40 -9.71
C TYR A 11 -6.46 -5.04 -9.54
N VAL A 12 -6.49 -6.26 -9.00
CA VAL A 12 -7.72 -6.97 -8.64
C VAL A 12 -7.50 -7.61 -7.26
N GLU A 13 -8.51 -7.52 -6.39
CA GLU A 13 -8.53 -8.20 -5.11
C GLU A 13 -8.56 -9.74 -5.27
N GLY A 14 -8.12 -10.46 -4.25
CA GLY A 14 -8.24 -11.91 -4.16
C GLY A 14 -9.25 -12.30 -3.08
N ASN A 15 -8.83 -13.18 -2.17
CA ASN A 15 -9.60 -13.46 -0.94
C ASN A 15 -9.64 -12.23 0.00
N ALA A 16 -8.67 -11.34 -0.14
CA ALA A 16 -8.53 -10.07 0.57
C ALA A 16 -7.79 -9.07 -0.35
N TRP A 17 -7.13 -8.07 0.21
CA TRP A 17 -6.16 -7.25 -0.51
C TRP A 17 -5.02 -8.10 -1.08
N SER A 18 -4.39 -7.64 -2.16
CA SER A 18 -3.32 -8.38 -2.84
C SER A 18 -1.98 -7.68 -2.71
N VAL A 19 -0.95 -8.43 -2.31
CA VAL A 19 0.44 -7.96 -2.25
C VAL A 19 0.98 -7.46 -3.59
N SER A 20 0.32 -7.78 -4.72
CA SER A 20 0.71 -7.31 -6.05
C SER A 20 0.63 -5.79 -6.19
N GLU A 21 -0.21 -5.11 -5.40
CA GLU A 21 -0.48 -3.67 -5.45
C GLU A 21 0.80 -2.82 -5.50
N LYS A 22 1.65 -2.97 -4.48
CA LYS A 22 2.92 -2.23 -4.35
C LYS A 22 3.87 -2.49 -5.52
N TYR A 23 3.89 -3.72 -6.05
CA TYR A 23 4.80 -4.09 -7.13
C TYR A 23 4.37 -3.50 -8.47
N ILE A 24 3.07 -3.42 -8.74
CA ILE A 24 2.57 -2.85 -10.01
C ILE A 24 2.59 -1.32 -10.00
N LEU A 25 2.36 -0.69 -8.85
CA LEU A 25 2.49 0.77 -8.69
C LEU A 25 3.94 1.24 -8.90
N ALA A 26 4.93 0.42 -8.52
CA ALA A 26 6.35 0.77 -8.66
C ALA A 26 6.89 0.83 -10.11
N CYS A 27 6.09 0.49 -11.13
CA CYS A 27 6.55 0.31 -12.52
C CYS A 27 6.45 1.56 -13.43
N ASP A 28 6.22 2.77 -12.89
CA ASP A 28 5.94 4.00 -13.69
C ASP A 28 4.80 3.84 -14.72
N SER A 29 3.93 2.84 -14.51
CA SER A 29 2.89 2.44 -15.43
C SER A 29 1.53 2.79 -14.81
N PRO A 30 0.60 3.43 -15.55
CA PRO A 30 -0.74 3.66 -15.02
C PRO A 30 -1.39 2.36 -14.54
N VAL A 31 -1.81 2.37 -13.27
CA VAL A 31 -2.50 1.26 -12.62
C VAL A 31 -4.00 1.48 -12.72
N LEU A 32 -4.71 0.53 -13.31
CA LEU A 32 -6.15 0.42 -13.36
C LEU A 32 -6.59 -0.36 -12.12
N PHE A 33 -7.15 0.34 -11.15
CA PHE A 33 -7.44 -0.20 -9.83
C PHE A 33 -8.91 -0.55 -9.70
N VAL A 34 -9.24 -1.84 -9.69
CA VAL A 34 -10.62 -2.29 -9.46
C VAL A 34 -11.04 -1.96 -8.05
N THR A 35 -12.13 -1.21 -7.91
CA THR A 35 -12.66 -0.80 -6.60
C THR A 35 -12.88 -2.01 -5.70
N THR A 36 -12.33 -1.94 -4.50
CA THR A 36 -12.28 -3.02 -3.51
C THR A 36 -12.81 -2.53 -2.16
N LEU A 37 -13.32 -3.46 -1.35
CA LEU A 37 -13.67 -3.20 0.05
C LEU A 37 -12.49 -3.46 1.00
N PHE A 38 -11.41 -4.07 0.50
CA PHE A 38 -10.25 -4.39 1.30
C PHE A 38 -9.32 -3.18 1.38
N GLN A 39 -8.96 -2.81 2.61
CA GLN A 39 -8.03 -1.72 2.88
C GLN A 39 -6.85 -2.28 3.65
N ASP A 40 -5.65 -2.01 3.17
CA ASP A 40 -4.42 -2.24 3.91
C ASP A 40 -3.85 -0.89 4.40
N ILE A 41 -2.63 -0.92 4.94
CA ILE A 41 -1.97 0.29 5.46
C ILE A 41 -1.55 1.27 4.36
N LEU A 42 -1.42 0.77 3.13
CA LEU A 42 -0.88 1.45 1.96
C LEU A 42 -2.01 2.04 1.11
N SER A 43 -3.04 1.24 0.85
CA SER A 43 -4.19 1.60 0.00
C SER A 43 -4.92 2.84 0.52
N ARG A 44 -4.93 3.03 1.85
CA ARG A 44 -5.54 4.20 2.53
C ARG A 44 -4.91 5.54 2.17
N ALA A 45 -3.66 5.54 1.73
CA ALA A 45 -2.95 6.75 1.36
C ALA A 45 -2.90 6.95 -0.17
N LEU A 46 -3.46 6.00 -0.94
CA LEU A 46 -3.61 6.17 -2.38
C LEU A 46 -4.76 7.13 -2.70
N VAL A 47 -4.56 7.94 -3.75
CA VAL A 47 -5.56 8.92 -4.20
C VAL A 47 -5.96 8.60 -5.62
N ALA A 48 -7.24 8.29 -5.82
CA ALA A 48 -7.81 8.05 -7.15
C ALA A 48 -7.56 9.24 -8.09
N GLY A 49 -7.27 8.96 -9.36
CA GLY A 49 -6.95 9.95 -10.38
C GLY A 49 -5.56 10.58 -10.26
N LYS A 50 -4.87 10.41 -9.13
CA LYS A 50 -3.48 10.86 -8.90
C LYS A 50 -2.50 9.69 -8.92
N HIS A 51 -2.71 8.69 -8.06
CA HIS A 51 -1.80 7.54 -7.94
C HIS A 51 -2.22 6.35 -8.83
N TYR A 52 -3.51 6.28 -9.18
CA TYR A 52 -4.08 5.21 -10.00
C TYR A 52 -5.36 5.69 -10.71
N TRP A 53 -5.82 4.92 -11.69
CA TRP A 53 -7.12 5.11 -12.35
C TRP A 53 -8.17 4.15 -11.76
N PRO A 54 -9.29 4.63 -11.19
CA PRO A 54 -10.29 3.75 -10.60
C PRO A 54 -11.09 3.00 -11.67
N ILE A 55 -11.39 1.72 -11.40
CA ILE A 55 -12.19 0.86 -12.27
C ILE A 55 -13.45 0.39 -11.54
N ASN A 56 -14.60 0.61 -12.16
CA ASN A 56 -15.89 0.23 -11.59
C ASN A 56 -16.01 -1.31 -11.47
N ARG A 57 -16.24 -1.80 -10.25
CA ARG A 57 -16.36 -3.24 -9.92
C ARG A 57 -17.58 -3.92 -10.55
N GLU A 58 -18.67 -3.20 -10.77
CA GLU A 58 -19.89 -3.74 -11.38
C GLU A 58 -19.77 -3.84 -12.91
N HIS A 59 -18.89 -3.02 -13.50
CA HIS A 59 -18.73 -2.89 -14.95
C HIS A 59 -17.27 -2.98 -15.43
N ILE A 60 -16.50 -3.90 -14.83
CA ILE A 60 -15.03 -4.03 -14.99
C ILE A 60 -14.58 -3.97 -16.46
N CYS A 61 -15.13 -4.81 -17.34
CA CYS A 61 -14.69 -4.87 -18.73
C CYS A 61 -14.93 -3.56 -19.49
N LYS A 62 -16.08 -2.91 -19.25
CA LYS A 62 -16.43 -1.63 -19.88
C LYS A 62 -15.50 -0.52 -19.37
N SER A 63 -15.32 -0.45 -18.05
CA SER A 63 -14.51 0.56 -17.38
C SER A 63 -13.02 0.42 -17.74
N ILE A 64 -12.48 -0.81 -17.81
CA ILE A 64 -11.10 -1.05 -18.29
C ILE A 64 -10.94 -0.60 -19.74
N LYS A 65 -11.87 -0.96 -20.61
CA LYS A 65 -11.81 -0.54 -22.02
C LYS A 65 -11.79 0.99 -22.13
N PHE A 66 -12.70 1.66 -21.42
CA PHE A 66 -12.75 3.12 -21.38
C PHE A 66 -11.43 3.72 -20.89
N ALA A 67 -10.91 3.25 -19.76
CA ALA A 67 -9.66 3.75 -19.18
C ALA A 67 -8.47 3.60 -20.14
N VAL A 68 -8.39 2.47 -20.86
CA VAL A 68 -7.33 2.22 -21.85
C VAL A 68 -7.49 3.13 -23.07
N ASP A 69 -8.71 3.28 -23.60
CA ASP A 69 -8.99 4.16 -24.74
C ASP A 69 -8.66 5.62 -24.37
N TRP A 70 -9.16 6.10 -23.23
CA TRP A 70 -8.87 7.42 -22.70
C TRP A 70 -7.37 7.65 -22.48
N GLY A 71 -6.68 6.70 -21.86
CA GLY A 71 -5.24 6.80 -21.59
C GLY A 71 -4.38 6.79 -22.86
N ASN A 72 -4.88 6.17 -23.94
CA ASN A 72 -4.22 6.21 -25.24
C ASN A 72 -4.42 7.56 -25.94
N GLU A 73 -5.58 8.19 -25.78
CA GLU A 73 -5.87 9.55 -26.25
C GLU A 73 -5.16 10.63 -25.43
N HIS A 74 -4.89 10.36 -24.14
CA HIS A 74 -4.30 11.28 -23.17
C HIS A 74 -2.96 10.74 -22.60
N PRO A 75 -1.94 10.52 -23.45
CA PRO A 75 -0.72 9.83 -23.05
C PRO A 75 0.08 10.56 -21.97
N ALA A 76 0.07 11.89 -21.95
CA ALA A 76 0.76 12.69 -20.94
C ALA A 76 0.13 12.52 -19.55
N GLN A 77 -1.19 12.57 -19.47
CA GLN A 77 -1.95 12.39 -18.24
C GLN A 77 -1.84 10.95 -17.72
N ALA A 78 -1.99 9.96 -18.60
CA ALA A 78 -1.83 8.55 -18.24
C ALA A 78 -0.42 8.26 -17.69
N ARG A 79 0.61 8.85 -18.30
CA ARG A 79 2.00 8.76 -17.82
C ARG A 79 2.16 9.43 -16.46
N LEU A 80 1.60 10.63 -16.27
CA LEU A 80 1.66 11.35 -15.01
C LEU A 80 1.08 10.52 -13.85
N ILE A 81 -0.07 9.86 -14.06
CA ILE A 81 -0.67 8.97 -13.05
C ILE A 81 0.29 7.83 -12.69
N GLY A 82 0.89 7.18 -13.69
CA GLY A 82 1.86 6.11 -13.47
C GLY A 82 3.10 6.56 -12.70
N GLU A 83 3.66 7.71 -13.05
CA GLU A 83 4.82 8.31 -12.37
C GLU A 83 4.48 8.76 -10.94
N GLN A 84 3.27 9.28 -10.70
CA GLN A 84 2.82 9.67 -9.37
C GLN A 84 2.59 8.44 -8.47
N GLY A 85 2.01 7.36 -9.00
CA GLY A 85 1.86 6.10 -8.28
C GLY A 85 3.20 5.47 -7.88
N SER A 86 4.16 5.43 -8.81
CA SER A 86 5.50 4.89 -8.52
C SER A 86 6.30 5.76 -7.55
N ARG A 87 6.14 7.08 -7.65
CA ARG A 87 6.77 8.03 -6.75
C ARG A 87 6.24 7.85 -5.34
N PHE A 88 4.92 7.69 -5.19
CA PHE A 88 4.31 7.39 -3.90
C PHE A 88 4.90 6.12 -3.27
N VAL A 89 5.03 5.02 -4.03
CA VAL A 89 5.69 3.79 -3.53
C VAL A 89 7.13 4.02 -3.09
N ARG A 90 7.90 4.78 -3.88
CA ARG A 90 9.32 5.02 -3.58
C ARG A 90 9.54 5.94 -2.38
N GLU A 91 8.73 6.97 -2.26
CA GLU A 91 8.91 8.04 -1.26
C GLU A 91 8.17 7.74 0.05
N GLU A 92 6.97 7.17 -0.03
CA GLU A 92 6.05 7.03 1.12
C GLU A 92 5.92 5.58 1.63
N MET A 93 6.57 4.61 0.97
CA MET A 93 6.56 3.20 1.39
C MET A 93 7.97 2.61 1.53
N SER A 94 8.93 3.43 1.95
CA SER A 94 10.25 2.92 2.32
C SER A 94 10.14 1.93 3.49
N MET A 95 11.13 1.04 3.64
CA MET A 95 11.17 0.14 4.80
C MET A 95 11.22 0.89 6.13
N ASP A 96 11.82 2.08 6.15
CA ASP A 96 11.87 2.94 7.32
C ASP A 96 10.45 3.33 7.77
N TYR A 97 9.60 3.78 6.85
CA TYR A 97 8.20 4.11 7.17
C TYR A 97 7.39 2.88 7.58
N VAL A 98 7.66 1.71 7.00
CA VAL A 98 6.98 0.46 7.40
C VAL A 98 7.34 0.09 8.84
N TYR A 99 8.63 0.13 9.19
CA TYR A 99 9.07 -0.18 10.55
C TYR A 99 8.60 0.86 11.56
N ASP A 100 8.66 2.15 11.21
CA ASP A 100 8.13 3.23 12.03
C ASP A 100 6.64 3.04 12.28
N TYR A 101 5.84 2.76 11.25
CA TYR A 101 4.41 2.49 11.41
C TYR A 101 4.15 1.31 12.36
N MET A 102 4.88 0.20 12.21
CA MET A 102 4.74 -0.97 13.08
C MET A 102 5.08 -0.65 14.55
N LEU A 103 6.18 0.07 14.78
CA LEU A 103 6.60 0.47 16.12
C LEU A 103 5.56 1.39 16.78
N HIS A 104 5.05 2.36 16.03
CA HIS A 104 4.01 3.26 16.51
C HIS A 104 2.73 2.52 16.87
N LEU A 105 2.25 1.65 15.99
CA LEU A 105 1.05 0.86 16.21
C LEU A 105 1.15 0.04 17.51
N LEU A 106 2.29 -0.62 17.72
CA LEU A 106 2.54 -1.41 18.93
C LEU A 106 2.64 -0.53 20.19
N THR A 107 3.31 0.62 20.08
CA THR A 107 3.46 1.59 21.17
C THR A 107 2.11 2.16 21.62
N GLU A 108 1.29 2.62 20.68
CA GLU A 108 -0.04 3.16 20.99
C GLU A 108 -0.98 2.07 21.51
N TYR A 109 -0.95 0.88 20.93
CA TYR A 109 -1.73 -0.25 21.42
C TYR A 109 -1.37 -0.62 22.87
N ALA A 110 -0.07 -0.60 23.22
CA ALA A 110 0.39 -0.90 24.57
C ALA A 110 -0.18 0.07 25.63
N LYS A 111 -0.44 1.34 25.27
CA LYS A 111 -1.07 2.33 26.18
C LYS A 111 -2.52 1.98 26.52
N LEU A 112 -3.20 1.20 25.68
CA LEU A 112 -4.58 0.76 25.90
C LEU A 112 -4.66 -0.43 26.88
N LEU A 113 -3.52 -1.04 27.25
CA LEU A 113 -3.49 -2.16 28.17
C LEU A 113 -3.80 -1.68 29.59
N TRP A 114 -4.85 -2.27 30.16
CA TRP A 114 -5.34 -2.03 31.52
C TRP A 114 -4.78 -3.03 32.54
N TYR A 115 -3.79 -3.84 32.13
CA TYR A 115 -3.10 -4.82 32.96
C TYR A 115 -1.61 -4.83 32.62
N LYS A 116 -0.79 -5.37 33.54
CA LYS A 116 0.65 -5.59 33.31
C LYS A 116 0.84 -6.96 32.64
N PRO A 117 1.33 -7.03 31.39
CA PRO A 117 1.57 -8.31 30.72
C PRO A 117 2.62 -9.15 31.45
N THR A 118 2.43 -10.46 31.47
CA THR A 118 3.38 -11.46 31.99
C THR A 118 3.63 -12.52 30.94
N VAL A 119 4.86 -13.06 30.90
CA VAL A 119 5.23 -14.11 29.94
C VAL A 119 4.49 -15.42 30.28
N PRO A 120 3.70 -16.00 29.36
CA PRO A 120 3.04 -17.29 29.60
C PRO A 120 4.06 -18.44 29.73
N GLU A 121 3.78 -19.46 30.55
CA GLU A 121 4.68 -20.61 30.76
C GLU A 121 5.04 -21.37 29.47
N LYS A 122 4.14 -21.39 28.49
CA LYS A 122 4.33 -22.07 27.20
C LYS A 122 4.85 -21.16 26.09
N ALA A 123 5.20 -19.91 26.41
CA ALA A 123 5.75 -19.00 25.43
C ALA A 123 7.14 -19.48 25.01
N VAL A 124 7.40 -19.45 23.71
CA VAL A 124 8.72 -19.71 23.13
C VAL A 124 9.32 -18.37 22.75
N GLU A 125 10.49 -18.06 23.28
CA GLU A 125 11.22 -16.87 22.90
C GLU A 125 11.66 -16.96 21.43
N ILE A 126 11.37 -15.90 20.67
CA ILE A 126 11.80 -15.77 19.29
C ILE A 126 12.89 -14.69 19.23
N CYS A 127 14.13 -15.12 19.01
CA CYS A 127 15.25 -14.24 18.68
C CYS A 127 15.43 -14.13 17.16
N THR A 128 16.10 -13.08 16.71
CA THR A 128 16.43 -12.82 15.30
C THR A 128 17.07 -14.03 14.60
N GLU A 129 17.99 -14.70 15.27
CA GLU A 129 18.71 -15.88 14.78
C GLU A 129 17.78 -17.10 14.69
N SER A 130 16.87 -17.23 15.66
CA SER A 130 15.92 -18.34 15.75
C SER A 130 14.86 -18.28 14.65
N MET A 131 14.52 -17.09 14.16
CA MET A 131 13.57 -16.92 13.04
C MET A 131 14.09 -17.54 11.74
N ALA A 132 15.40 -17.47 11.50
CA ALA A 132 16.03 -18.03 10.30
C ALA A 132 16.34 -19.53 10.42
N CYS A 133 16.37 -20.10 11.64
CA CYS A 133 16.69 -21.51 11.89
C CYS A 133 15.83 -22.53 11.13
N PRO A 134 14.48 -22.40 11.01
CA PRO A 134 13.68 -23.36 10.27
C PRO A 134 13.86 -23.27 8.75
N ALA A 135 14.38 -22.14 8.23
CA ALA A 135 14.59 -21.94 6.80
C ALA A 135 15.84 -22.67 6.28
N ARG A 136 15.84 -23.03 4.98
CA ARG A 136 16.97 -23.69 4.31
C ARG A 136 17.31 -23.01 2.99
N GLY A 137 18.56 -23.18 2.55
CA GLY A 137 19.05 -22.63 1.29
C GLY A 137 18.90 -21.12 1.19
N LEU A 138 18.53 -20.64 0.00
CA LEU A 138 18.39 -19.22 -0.33
C LEU A 138 17.45 -18.46 0.63
N HIS A 139 16.38 -19.10 1.10
CA HIS A 139 15.44 -18.46 2.02
C HIS A 139 16.12 -18.10 3.35
N ARG A 140 16.98 -18.98 3.87
CA ARG A 140 17.77 -18.71 5.08
C ARG A 140 18.79 -17.61 4.84
N GLU A 141 19.48 -17.64 3.69
CA GLU A 141 20.44 -16.61 3.32
C GLU A 141 19.80 -15.22 3.24
N CYS A 142 18.63 -15.11 2.60
CA CYS A 142 17.87 -13.86 2.54
C CYS A 142 17.45 -13.38 3.93
N MET A 143 16.91 -14.26 4.79
CA MET A 143 16.52 -13.87 6.15
C MET A 143 17.70 -13.38 6.98
N MET A 144 18.81 -14.11 6.96
CA MET A 144 20.03 -13.71 7.67
C MET A 144 20.61 -12.40 7.10
N GLY A 145 20.48 -12.20 5.79
CA GLY A 145 20.88 -10.95 5.11
C GLY A 145 20.02 -9.75 5.49
N SER A 146 18.73 -9.95 5.77
CA SER A 146 17.80 -8.91 6.23
C SER A 146 17.83 -8.66 7.74
N MET A 147 18.67 -9.38 8.49
CA MET A 147 18.75 -9.22 9.93
C MET A 147 19.30 -7.84 10.27
N GLU A 148 18.54 -7.07 11.05
CA GLU A 148 18.99 -5.77 11.52
C GLU A 148 20.20 -5.94 12.43
N ARG A 149 21.26 -5.18 12.15
CA ARG A 149 22.55 -5.32 12.86
C ARG A 149 22.71 -4.27 13.93
N HIS A 150 21.98 -3.16 13.83
CA HIS A 150 22.10 -2.05 14.78
C HIS A 150 20.72 -1.47 15.07
N ALA A 151 20.49 -1.13 16.33
CA ALA A 151 19.36 -0.26 16.64
C ALA A 151 19.61 1.12 16.01
N ALA A 152 18.56 1.72 15.44
CA ALA A 152 18.62 3.09 14.96
C ALA A 152 19.07 4.02 16.12
N GLY A 153 20.08 4.86 15.85
CA GLY A 153 20.60 5.83 16.82
C GLY A 153 19.76 7.11 16.96
N PHE A 154 18.64 7.18 16.25
CA PHE A 154 17.70 8.30 16.28
C PHE A 154 16.37 7.86 16.91
N GLU A 155 15.69 8.79 17.55
CA GLU A 155 14.36 8.53 18.11
C GLU A 155 13.35 8.24 17.00
N PRO A 156 12.34 7.38 17.25
CA PRO A 156 11.26 7.15 16.29
C PRO A 156 10.63 8.48 15.85
N CYS A 157 10.15 8.55 14.60
CA CYS A 157 9.45 9.73 14.13
C CYS A 157 8.25 10.04 15.04
N THR A 158 7.79 11.29 15.12
CA THR A 158 6.54 11.60 15.83
C THR A 158 5.40 11.54 14.84
N LEU A 159 4.43 10.64 15.04
CA LEU A 159 3.24 10.63 14.20
C LEU A 159 2.45 11.94 14.33
N PRO A 160 1.92 12.47 13.22
CA PRO A 160 0.98 13.57 13.27
C PRO A 160 -0.27 13.17 14.08
N PRO A 161 -1.01 14.13 14.64
CA PRO A 161 -2.26 13.84 15.31
C PRO A 161 -3.24 13.13 14.35
N PRO A 162 -4.19 12.33 14.88
CA PRO A 162 -5.24 11.75 14.07
C PRO A 162 -6.01 12.81 13.30
N PHE A 163 -6.48 12.46 12.10
CA PHE A 163 -7.38 13.32 11.34
C PHE A 163 -8.63 13.67 12.16
N THR A 164 -9.04 14.93 12.08
CA THR A 164 -10.34 15.39 12.54
C THR A 164 -11.47 14.74 11.72
N GLU A 165 -12.69 14.75 12.25
CA GLU A 165 -13.85 14.23 11.51
C GLU A 165 -14.07 15.02 10.20
N GLU A 166 -13.79 16.32 10.21
CA GLU A 166 -13.85 17.20 9.06
C GLU A 166 -12.82 16.82 7.99
N GLU A 167 -11.55 16.61 8.37
CA GLU A 167 -10.49 16.19 7.44
C GLU A 167 -10.77 14.81 6.85
N ALA A 168 -11.20 13.85 7.68
CA ALA A 168 -11.56 12.51 7.23
C ALA A 168 -12.72 12.57 6.22
N LYS A 169 -13.72 13.43 6.47
CA LYS A 169 -14.83 13.65 5.56
C LYS A 169 -14.38 14.30 4.26
N GLU A 170 -13.51 15.30 4.30
CA GLU A 170 -12.97 15.95 3.10
C GLU A 170 -12.22 14.96 2.20
N ILE A 171 -11.40 14.09 2.80
CA ILE A 171 -10.69 13.04 2.07
C ILE A 171 -11.68 12.10 1.37
N ALA A 172 -12.71 11.65 2.08
CA ALA A 172 -13.74 10.76 1.53
C ALA A 172 -14.58 11.44 0.44
N ASP A 173 -14.97 12.70 0.64
CA ASP A 173 -15.76 13.48 -0.32
C ASP A 173 -14.98 13.70 -1.62
N ARG A 174 -13.67 13.97 -1.52
CA ARG A 174 -12.77 14.13 -2.68
C ARG A 174 -12.61 12.82 -3.44
N GLU A 175 -12.45 11.70 -2.74
CA GLU A 175 -12.38 10.39 -3.39
C GLU A 175 -13.67 10.07 -4.14
N ALA A 176 -14.82 10.30 -3.50
CA ALA A 176 -16.13 10.10 -4.11
C ALA A 176 -16.38 11.03 -5.30
N GLU A 177 -15.87 12.26 -5.27
CA GLU A 177 -15.93 13.19 -6.41
C GLU A 177 -15.15 12.67 -7.61
N VAL A 178 -13.92 12.19 -7.41
CA VAL A 178 -13.12 11.60 -8.50
C VAL A 178 -13.82 10.38 -9.10
N LEU A 179 -14.36 9.50 -8.27
CA LEU A 179 -15.10 8.32 -8.73
C LEU A 179 -16.32 8.73 -9.57
N ARG A 180 -17.14 9.67 -9.10
CA ARG A 180 -18.29 10.20 -9.86
C ARG A 180 -17.87 10.83 -11.19
N ASN A 181 -16.77 11.57 -11.21
CA ASN A 181 -16.27 12.20 -12.43
C ASN A 181 -15.84 11.15 -13.47
N VAL A 182 -15.15 10.08 -13.04
CA VAL A 182 -14.78 8.97 -13.93
C VAL A 182 -16.03 8.25 -14.44
N GLU A 183 -17.01 7.97 -13.58
CA GLU A 183 -18.28 7.35 -13.99
C GLU A 183 -19.06 8.19 -15.00
N ASN A 184 -19.11 9.52 -14.81
CA ASN A 184 -19.74 10.43 -15.76
C ASN A 184 -19.02 10.46 -17.12
N MET A 185 -17.71 10.21 -17.16
CA MET A 185 -16.94 10.12 -18.40
C MET A 185 -17.19 8.79 -19.13
N GLU A 186 -17.50 7.71 -18.40
CA GLU A 186 -17.85 6.39 -18.94
C GLU A 186 -19.30 6.29 -19.46
N GLY A 187 -20.15 7.26 -19.07
CA GLY A 187 -21.59 7.35 -19.32
C GLY A 187 -21.98 7.63 -20.76
#